data_AF-A0A2A6FRQ4-F1
#
_entry.id   AF-A0A2A6FRQ4-F1
#
_cell.length_a   1.000
_cell.length_b   1.000
_cell.length_c   1.000
_cell.angle_alpha   90.00
_cell.angle_beta   90.00
_cell.angle_gamma   90.00
#
_symmetry.space_group_name_H-M   'P 1'
#
loop_
_entity.id
_entity.type
_entity.pdbx_description
1 polymer ?
#
loop_
_entity_poly.entity_id
_entity_poly.type
_entity_poly.pdbx_seq_one_letter_code
_entity_poly.pdbx_strand_id
1 'polypeptide(L)'
;MQARLDALTATAVEQPQPWTVDLNEDDPDARLRVIRAVVAYRDRWGINTSSALGAIPNDDAQRSDYERARIHLHAASRDAVALEEECRPAATRESRTL
;
A
#
# COMPACT_ATOMS: atom_id res chain seq x y z
N MET A 1 -3.75 -18.39 10.39
CA MET A 1 -3.76 -17.46 9.23
C MET A 1 -2.76 -16.32 9.40
N GLN A 2 -2.84 -15.52 10.48
CA GLN A 2 -2.01 -14.32 10.64
C GLN A 2 -0.49 -14.59 10.59
N ALA A 3 0.03 -15.55 11.36
CA ALA A 3 1.48 -15.85 11.36
C ALA A 3 2.05 -16.20 9.97
N ARG A 4 1.26 -16.83 9.09
CA ARG A 4 1.66 -17.13 7.71
C ARG A 4 1.76 -15.85 6.88
N LEU A 5 0.78 -14.96 7.01
CA LEU A 5 0.79 -13.67 6.33
C LEU A 5 1.95 -12.79 6.81
N ASP A 6 2.23 -12.78 8.12
CA ASP A 6 3.34 -12.03 8.69
C ASP A 6 4.68 -12.54 8.14
N ALA A 7 4.87 -13.87 8.07
CA ALA A 7 6.06 -14.46 7.46
C ALA A 7 6.19 -14.14 5.96
N LEU A 8 5.12 -14.28 5.18
CA LEU A 8 5.12 -13.94 3.75
C LEU A 8 5.36 -12.45 3.50
N THR A 9 4.84 -11.59 4.38
CA THR A 9 5.08 -10.13 4.33
C THR A 9 6.54 -9.83 4.64
N ALA A 10 7.10 -10.41 5.70
CA ALA A 10 8.51 -10.26 6.05
C ALA A 10 9.42 -10.72 4.90
N THR A 11 9.14 -11.88 4.31
CA THR A 11 9.89 -12.37 3.14
C THR A 11 9.79 -11.42 1.95
N ALA A 12 8.62 -10.85 1.66
CA ALA A 12 8.46 -9.90 0.56
C ALA A 12 9.15 -8.55 0.81
N VAL A 13 9.38 -8.17 2.07
CA VAL A 13 10.15 -6.99 2.45
C VAL A 13 11.66 -7.27 2.36
N GLU A 14 12.12 -8.42 2.86
CA GLU A 14 13.53 -8.81 2.86
C GLU A 14 14.05 -9.20 1.46
N GLN A 15 13.20 -9.85 0.68
CA GLN A 15 13.48 -10.31 -0.68
C GLN A 15 12.53 -9.60 -1.65
N PRO A 16 12.97 -8.48 -2.26
CA PRO A 16 12.14 -7.73 -3.19
C PRO A 16 11.66 -8.65 -4.32
N GLN A 17 10.35 -8.88 -4.35
CA GLN A 17 9.73 -9.69 -5.39
C GLN A 17 9.50 -8.84 -6.64
N PRO A 18 9.38 -9.42 -7.84
CA PRO A 18 9.14 -8.67 -9.08
C PRO A 18 7.93 -7.73 -9.00
N TRP A 19 6.91 -8.10 -8.23
CA TRP A 19 5.70 -7.31 -8.05
C TRP A 19 5.82 -6.16 -7.04
N THR A 20 6.90 -6.13 -6.24
CA THR A 20 7.17 -5.05 -5.27
C THR A 20 7.93 -3.87 -5.88
N VAL A 21 8.42 -4.00 -7.12
CA VAL A 21 9.23 -2.98 -7.80
C VAL A 21 8.44 -1.69 -8.05
N ASP A 22 7.14 -1.81 -8.31
CA ASP A 22 6.26 -0.66 -8.54
C ASP A 22 5.80 0.02 -7.25
N LEU A 23 6.15 -0.52 -6.07
CA LEU A 23 5.83 0.05 -4.76
C LEU A 23 6.89 1.08 -4.37
N ASN A 24 6.93 2.20 -5.10
CA ASN A 24 7.76 3.36 -4.76
C ASN A 24 7.13 4.16 -3.62
N GLU A 25 7.06 3.56 -2.44
CA GLU A 25 6.58 4.22 -1.21
C GLU A 25 7.78 4.55 -0.32
N ASP A 26 7.97 5.85 -0.07
CA ASP A 26 9.04 6.38 0.80
C ASP A 26 8.78 6.12 2.28
N ASP A 27 7.50 6.01 2.70
CA ASP A 27 7.13 5.65 4.07
C ASP A 27 7.22 4.12 4.28
N PRO A 28 8.16 3.62 5.11
CA PRO A 28 8.32 2.20 5.35
C PRO A 28 7.07 1.57 5.99
N ASP A 29 6.32 2.32 6.80
CA ASP A 29 5.09 1.83 7.44
C ASP A 29 3.93 1.71 6.44
N ALA A 30 3.76 2.70 5.55
CA ALA A 30 2.82 2.61 4.43
C ALA A 30 3.17 1.44 3.50
N ARG A 31 4.45 1.31 3.14
CA ARG A 31 4.94 0.22 2.31
C ARG A 31 4.62 -1.15 2.92
N LEU A 32 4.82 -1.32 4.24
CA LEU A 32 4.46 -2.55 4.97
C LEU A 32 2.95 -2.84 4.90
N ARG A 33 2.09 -1.83 5.10
CA ARG A 33 0.63 -1.99 4.99
C ARG A 33 0.21 -2.46 3.59
N VAL A 34 0.81 -1.87 2.55
CA VAL A 34 0.55 -2.21 1.14
C VAL A 34 1.01 -3.64 0.83
N ILE A 35 2.26 -3.98 1.17
CA ILE A 35 2.81 -5.33 0.94
C ILE A 35 1.93 -6.37 1.63
N ARG A 36 1.51 -6.14 2.88
CA ARG A 36 0.64 -7.06 3.61
C ARG A 36 -0.71 -7.26 2.92
N ALA A 37 -1.33 -6.19 2.43
CA ALA A 37 -2.60 -6.27 1.71
C ALA A 37 -2.47 -7.08 0.41
N VAL A 38 -1.39 -6.84 -0.35
CA VAL A 38 -1.11 -7.58 -1.59
C VAL A 38 -0.80 -9.05 -1.30
N VAL A 39 0.02 -9.35 -0.30
CA VAL A 39 0.33 -10.73 0.12
C VAL A 39 -0.94 -11.48 0.54
N ALA A 40 -1.83 -10.85 1.31
CA ALA A 40 -3.09 -11.47 1.71
C ALA A 40 -4.01 -11.78 0.52
N TYR A 41 -4.11 -10.86 -0.44
CA TYR A 41 -4.85 -11.08 -1.68
C TYR A 41 -4.24 -12.23 -2.51
N ARG A 42 -2.92 -12.23 -2.67
CA ARG A 42 -2.19 -13.24 -3.45
C ARG A 42 -2.28 -14.63 -2.82
N ASP A 43 -2.15 -14.75 -1.49
CA ASP A 43 -2.29 -16.03 -0.77
C ASP A 43 -3.73 -16.57 -0.85
N ARG A 44 -4.74 -15.69 -0.77
CA ARG A 44 -6.16 -16.08 -0.87
C ARG A 44 -6.55 -16.60 -2.26
N TRP A 45 -6.09 -15.94 -3.31
CA TRP A 45 -6.50 -16.21 -4.70
C TRP A 45 -5.45 -16.96 -5.53
N GLY A 46 -4.31 -17.33 -4.92
CA GLY A 46 -3.24 -18.09 -5.58
C GLY A 46 -2.50 -17.29 -6.66
N ILE A 47 -2.42 -15.96 -6.53
CA ILE A 47 -1.77 -15.10 -7.54
C ILE A 47 -0.25 -15.23 -7.42
N ASN A 48 0.37 -15.79 -8.46
CA ASN A 48 1.82 -16.01 -8.55
C ASN A 48 2.49 -15.19 -9.66
N THR A 49 1.75 -14.25 -10.27
CA THR A 49 2.26 -13.42 -11.37
C THR A 49 3.26 -12.37 -10.90
N SER A 50 4.07 -11.87 -11.83
CA SER A 50 5.01 -10.76 -11.60
C SER A 50 4.33 -9.42 -11.33
N SER A 51 3.04 -9.26 -11.67
CA SER A 51 2.23 -8.10 -11.29
C SER A 51 1.70 -8.26 -9.85
N ALA A 52 1.60 -7.15 -9.11
CA ALA A 52 1.11 -7.11 -7.72
C ALA A 52 -0.27 -7.77 -7.56
N LEU A 53 -1.23 -7.35 -8.39
CA LEU A 53 -2.61 -7.84 -8.32
C LEU A 53 -2.97 -8.86 -9.42
N GLY A 54 -2.09 -9.07 -10.39
CA GLY A 54 -2.37 -9.92 -11.54
C GLY A 54 -3.43 -9.32 -12.48
N ALA A 55 -4.07 -10.18 -13.27
CA ALA A 55 -5.13 -9.77 -14.19
C ALA A 55 -6.41 -9.34 -13.46
N ILE A 56 -7.21 -8.48 -14.08
CA ILE A 56 -8.50 -8.06 -13.54
C ILE A 56 -9.41 -9.30 -13.46
N PRO A 57 -9.91 -9.65 -12.26
CA PRO A 57 -10.74 -10.82 -12.09
C PRO A 57 -12.15 -10.61 -12.66
N ASN A 58 -12.73 -11.69 -13.18
CA ASN A 58 -14.12 -11.69 -13.64
C ASN A 58 -15.12 -12.06 -12.53
N ASP A 59 -14.64 -12.73 -11.49
CA ASP A 59 -15.41 -13.11 -10.30
C ASP A 59 -15.64 -11.92 -9.36
N ASP A 60 -16.87 -11.73 -8.87
CA ASP A 60 -17.25 -10.59 -8.05
C ASP A 60 -16.59 -10.62 -6.65
N ALA A 61 -16.41 -11.80 -6.07
CA ALA A 61 -15.77 -11.92 -4.76
C ALA A 61 -14.27 -11.60 -4.85
N GLN A 62 -13.60 -12.02 -5.94
CA GLN A 62 -12.23 -11.65 -6.21
C GLN A 62 -12.10 -10.16 -6.59
N ARG A 63 -13.08 -9.60 -7.32
CA ARG A 63 -13.11 -8.18 -7.71
C ARG A 63 -13.16 -7.25 -6.50
N SER A 64 -13.98 -7.55 -5.50
CA SER A 64 -14.04 -6.72 -4.29
C SER A 64 -12.70 -6.69 -3.54
N ASP A 65 -12.02 -7.84 -3.42
CA ASP A 65 -10.67 -7.88 -2.84
C ASP A 65 -9.62 -7.19 -3.69
N TYR A 66 -9.70 -7.36 -5.02
CA TYR A 66 -8.84 -6.69 -5.98
C TYR A 66 -8.92 -5.17 -5.82
N GLU A 67 -10.14 -4.62 -5.73
CA GLU A 67 -10.37 -3.19 -5.52
C GLU A 67 -9.83 -2.72 -4.16
N ARG A 68 -10.04 -3.49 -3.09
CA ARG A 68 -9.48 -3.16 -1.77
C ARG A 68 -7.95 -3.10 -1.79
N ALA A 69 -7.30 -4.10 -2.38
CA ALA A 69 -5.84 -4.11 -2.51
C ALA A 69 -5.35 -2.96 -3.41
N ARG A 70 -6.09 -2.64 -4.47
CA ARG A 70 -5.82 -1.51 -5.37
C ARG A 70 -5.95 -0.16 -4.66
N ILE A 71 -6.92 0.01 -3.77
CA ILE A 71 -7.05 1.23 -2.96
C ILE A 71 -5.79 1.42 -2.11
N HIS A 72 -5.28 0.37 -1.46
CA HIS A 72 -4.04 0.48 -0.68
C HIS A 72 -2.83 0.88 -1.54
N LEU A 73 -2.71 0.32 -2.75
CA LEU A 73 -1.67 0.71 -3.72
C LEU A 73 -1.74 2.20 -4.09
N HIS A 74 -2.94 2.75 -4.30
CA HIS A 74 -3.10 4.16 -4.67
C HIS A 74 -3.13 5.12 -3.47
N ALA A 75 -3.56 4.66 -2.29
CA ALA A 75 -3.65 5.47 -1.09
C ALA A 75 -2.28 5.78 -0.50
N ALA A 76 -1.35 4.83 -0.54
CA ALA A 76 0.02 5.07 -0.11
C ALA A 76 0.66 6.24 -0.88
N SER A 77 0.44 6.29 -2.20
CA SER A 77 0.92 7.38 -3.06
C SER A 77 0.23 8.74 -2.82
N ARG A 78 -0.89 8.75 -2.08
CA ARG A 78 -1.68 9.96 -1.78
C ARG A 78 -1.45 10.45 -0.34
N ASP A 79 -1.23 9.53 0.60
CA ASP A 79 -0.86 9.84 1.98
C ASP A 79 0.57 10.41 2.05
N ALA A 80 1.48 10.01 1.16
CA ALA A 80 2.78 10.67 0.99
C ALA A 80 2.64 12.19 0.74
N VAL A 81 1.60 12.60 -0.02
CA VAL A 81 1.31 14.01 -0.32
C VAL A 81 0.60 14.71 0.86
N ALA A 82 -0.19 13.98 1.65
CA ALA A 82 -0.91 14.54 2.79
C ALA A 82 0.00 14.79 4.01
N LEU A 83 1.02 13.96 4.24
CA LEU A 83 1.97 14.12 5.34
C LEU A 83 2.96 15.27 5.13
N GLU A 84 3.17 15.74 3.89
CA GLU A 84 3.94 16.95 3.60
C GLU A 84 3.16 18.24 3.93
N GLU A 85 1.81 18.21 3.92
CA GLU A 85 1.00 19.40 4.16
C GLU A 85 0.79 19.71 5.66
N GLU A 86 0.87 18.70 6.54
CA GLU A 86 0.76 18.87 8.01
C GLU A 86 2.06 19.40 8.64
N CYS A 87 3.20 19.32 7.96
CA CYS A 87 4.49 19.89 8.41
C CYS A 87 4.77 21.28 7.83
N ARG A 88 3.73 22.03 7.41
CA ARG A 88 3.86 23.48 7.33
C ARG A 88 3.63 24.02 8.74
N PRO A 89 4.67 24.50 9.46
CA PRO A 89 4.41 25.16 10.72
C PRO A 89 3.46 26.31 10.43
N ALA A 90 2.43 26.47 11.27
CA ALA A 90 1.58 27.64 11.30
C ALA A 90 2.43 28.87 11.69
N ALA A 91 3.31 29.29 10.80
CA ALA A 91 4.09 30.50 10.92
C ALA A 91 3.25 31.63 10.32
N THR A 92 2.97 32.61 11.18
CA THR A 92 2.40 33.92 10.87
C THR A 92 0.87 33.98 10.95
N ARG A 93 0.35 33.92 12.19
CA ARG A 93 -0.80 34.76 12.54
C ARG A 93 -0.29 36.21 12.52
N GLU A 94 -0.41 36.85 11.36
CA GLU A 94 -0.04 38.24 11.14
C GLU A 94 -0.72 39.16 12.15
N SER A 95 0.12 39.95 12.81
CA SER A 95 -0.25 41.15 13.54
C SER A 95 -0.84 42.20 12.59
N ARG A 96 -2.12 42.55 12.74
CA ARG A 96 -2.77 43.79 12.25
C ARG A 96 -4.25 43.73 12.63
N THR A 97 -4.99 44.73 13.13
CA THR A 97 -4.92 46.20 13.23
C THR A 97 -6.09 46.55 14.18
N LEU A 98 -6.00 47.41 15.20
CA LEU A 98 -6.19 48.88 15.18
C LEU A 98 -6.10 49.36 16.64
#